data_AF-E2A5L2-F1
#
_entry.id   AF-E2A5L2-F1
#
_cell.length_a   1.000
_cell.length_b   1.000
_cell.length_c   1.000
_cell.angle_alpha   90.00
_cell.angle_beta   90.00
_cell.angle_gamma   90.00
#
_symmetry.space_group_name_H-M   'P 1'
#
loop_
_entity.id
_entity.type
_entity.pdbx_description
1 polymer ?
#
loop_
_entity_poly.entity_id
_entity_poly.type
_entity_poly.pdbx_seq_one_letter_code
_entity_poly.pdbx_strand_id
1 'polypeptide(L)' 'NVHSLIHLPTDVKKYGQLDNFSAFPFENFLGQLSRLVKSPKEPLVQLCNRIAEYDLLGDKKNNTQIYPTLEREHCVGPIL' A
#
# COMPACT_ATOMS: atom_id res chain seq x y z
N ASN A 1 -12.22 -4.47 -6.21
CA ASN A 1 -11.04 -5.37 -6.33
C ASN A 1 -11.26 -6.61 -7.21
N VAL A 2 -12.45 -6.84 -7.78
CA VAL A 2 -12.68 -7.99 -8.70
C VAL A 2 -12.12 -7.72 -10.11
N HIS A 3 -12.08 -6.45 -10.54
CA HIS A 3 -11.49 -6.03 -11.82
C HIS A 3 -10.02 -6.42 -11.94
N SER A 4 -9.28 -6.41 -10.83
CA SER A 4 -7.87 -6.83 -10.77
C SER A 4 -7.68 -8.30 -11.19
N LEU A 5 -8.70 -9.15 -11.01
CA LEU A 5 -8.66 -10.56 -11.42
C LEU A 5 -8.65 -10.74 -12.94
N ILE A 6 -9.08 -9.72 -13.70
CA ILE A 6 -9.02 -9.72 -15.17
C ILE A 6 -7.56 -9.68 -15.64
N HIS A 7 -6.68 -9.03 -14.87
CA HIS A 7 -5.25 -8.94 -15.17
C HIS A 7 -4.44 -10.11 -14.62
N LEU A 8 -5.03 -10.95 -13.77
CA LEU A 8 -4.36 -12.10 -13.14
C LEU A 8 -3.64 -13.02 -14.15
N PRO A 9 -4.19 -13.36 -15.33
CA PRO A 9 -3.48 -14.17 -16.32
C PRO A 9 -2.22 -13.49 -16.87
N THR A 10 -2.25 -12.15 -17.00
CA THR A 10 -1.10 -11.35 -17.44
C THR A 10 -0.06 -11.24 -16.34
N ASP A 11 -0.51 -11.08 -15.10
CA ASP A 11 0.37 -11.02 -13.92
C ASP A 11 1.07 -12.36 -13.68
N VAL A 12 0.37 -13.49 -13.84
CA VAL A 12 0.98 -14.82 -13.76
C VAL A 12 2.06 -15.02 -14.82
N LYS A 13 1.85 -14.52 -16.04
CA LYS A 13 2.87 -14.56 -17.11
C LYS A 13 4.09 -13.70 -16.79
N LYS A 14 3.91 -12.60 -16.05
CA LYS A 14 4.97 -11.62 -15.76
C LYS A 14 5.75 -11.94 -14.48
N TYR A 15 5.06 -12.37 -13.43
CA TYR A 15 5.62 -12.57 -12.08
C TYR A 15 5.73 -14.05 -11.68
N GLY A 16 5.25 -14.96 -12.53
CA GLY A 16 5.27 -16.40 -12.29
C GLY A 16 4.00 -16.91 -11.63
N GLN A 17 4.05 -18.13 -11.12
CA GLN A 17 2.91 -18.79 -10.45
C GLN A 17 2.37 -17.97 -9.26
N LEU A 18 1.07 -18.12 -8.97
CA LEU A 18 0.36 -17.32 -7.97
C LEU A 18 0.97 -17.41 -6.56
N ASP A 19 1.57 -18.54 -6.21
CA ASP A 19 2.26 -18.72 -4.93
C ASP A 19 3.49 -17.81 -4.77
N ASN A 20 4.04 -17.29 -5.87
CA ASN A 20 5.23 -16.44 -5.88
C ASN A 20 4.91 -14.94 -5.78
N PHE A 21 3.65 -14.52 -5.91
CA PHE A 21 3.28 -13.11 -5.85
C PHE A 21 2.00 -12.88 -5.07
N SER A 22 2.00 -11.81 -4.27
CA SER A 22 0.90 -11.48 -3.37
C SER A 22 0.65 -9.99 -3.37
N ALA A 23 -0.63 -9.60 -3.41
CA ALA A 23 -1.06 -8.22 -3.25
C ALA A 23 -1.28 -7.83 -1.77
N PHE A 24 -1.18 -8.78 -0.82
CA PHE A 24 -1.39 -8.52 0.60
C PHE A 24 -0.52 -7.39 1.18
N PRO A 25 0.79 -7.25 0.82
CA PRO A 25 1.59 -6.12 1.29
C PRO A 25 1.02 -4.74 0.89
N PHE A 26 0.22 -4.67 -0.17
CA PHE A 26 -0.34 -3.44 -0.70
C PHE A 26 -1.81 -3.22 -0.32
N GLU A 27 -2.44 -4.14 0.41
CA GLU A 27 -3.89 -4.10 0.71
C GLU A 27 -4.31 -2.80 1.40
N ASN A 28 -3.51 -2.36 2.38
CA ASN A 28 -3.78 -1.13 3.12
C ASN A 28 -3.15 0.12 2.47
N PHE A 29 -2.45 0.00 1.34
CA PHE A 29 -1.74 1.13 0.74
C PHE A 29 -2.71 2.22 0.30
N LEU A 30 -3.86 1.85 -0.30
CA LEU A 30 -4.89 2.81 -0.67
C LEU A 30 -5.46 3.56 0.55
N GLY A 31 -5.60 2.88 1.69
CA GLY A 31 -6.04 3.49 2.95
C GLY A 31 -5.02 4.48 3.52
N GLN A 32 -3.74 4.22 3.32
CA GLN A 32 -2.67 5.16 3.68
C GLN A 32 -2.68 6.39 2.77
N LEU A 33 -2.77 6.18 1.45
CA LEU A 33 -2.84 7.27 0.47
C LEU A 33 -4.07 8.17 0.69
N SER A 34 -5.22 7.59 0.98
CA SER A 34 -6.45 8.36 1.20
C SER A 34 -6.38 9.25 2.45
N ARG A 35 -5.66 8.84 3.51
CA ARG A 35 -5.42 9.68 4.70
C ARG A 35 -4.57 10.93 4.41
N LEU A 36 -3.74 10.89 3.36
CA LEU A 36 -2.92 12.03 2.96
C LEU A 36 -3.73 13.09 2.19
N VAL A 37 -4.86 12.70 1.60
CA VAL A 37 -5.75 13.57 0.83
C VAL A 37 -6.84 14.09 1.76
N LYS A 38 -6.87 15.40 2.03
CA LYS A 38 -7.82 16.02 2.96
C LYS A 38 -9.05 16.61 2.27
N SER A 39 -8.98 16.78 0.96
CA SER A 39 -10.04 17.38 0.14
C SER A 39 -10.16 16.64 -1.20
N PRO A 40 -11.36 16.53 -1.78
CA PRO A 40 -11.54 15.95 -3.10
C PRO A 40 -10.98 16.83 -4.24
N LYS A 41 -10.60 18.09 -3.97
CA LYS A 41 -10.06 19.00 -4.97
C LYS A 41 -8.59 18.70 -5.24
N GLU A 42 -8.22 18.39 -6.48
CA GLU A 42 -6.81 18.12 -6.87
C GLU A 42 -6.10 17.07 -5.97
N PRO A 43 -6.66 15.85 -5.82
CA PRO A 43 -6.16 14.85 -4.87
C PRO A 43 -4.73 14.39 -5.19
N LEU A 44 -4.37 14.31 -6.47
CA LEU A 44 -3.02 13.95 -6.92
C LEU A 44 -1.99 15.02 -6.54
N VAL A 45 -2.33 16.30 -6.73
CA VAL A 45 -1.44 17.42 -6.36
C VAL A 45 -1.23 17.44 -4.85
N GLN A 46 -2.29 17.25 -4.07
CA GLN A 46 -2.18 17.12 -2.62
C GLN A 46 -1.24 15.99 -2.22
N LEU A 47 -1.40 14.81 -2.83
CA LEU A 47 -0.57 13.65 -2.52
C LEU A 47 0.91 13.90 -2.87
N CYS A 48 1.21 14.40 -4.07
CA CYS A 48 2.57 14.72 -4.49
C CYS A 48 3.24 15.73 -3.55
N ASN A 49 2.52 16.79 -3.18
CA ASN A 49 3.03 17.81 -2.25
C ASN A 49 3.29 17.22 -0.86
N ARG A 50 2.39 16.37 -0.34
CA ARG A 50 2.58 15.69 0.95
C ARG A 50 3.79 14.77 0.95
N ILE A 51 3.99 14.00 -0.12
CA ILE A 51 5.16 13.12 -0.26
C ILE A 51 6.44 13.97 -0.27
N ALA A 52 6.48 15.04 -1.08
CA ALA A 52 7.62 15.95 -1.12
C ALA A 52 7.89 16.62 0.23
N GLU A 53 6.86 17.00 0.99
CA GLU A 53 7.00 17.52 2.35
C GLU A 53 7.65 16.48 3.29
N TYR A 54 7.25 15.21 3.22
CA TYR A 54 7.85 14.15 4.03
C TYR A 54 9.32 13.91 3.67
N ASP A 55 9.64 13.89 2.38
CA ASP A 55 11.02 13.68 1.90
C ASP A 55 11.95 14.83 2.34
N LEU A 56 11.44 16.07 2.31
CA LEU A 56 12.18 17.26 2.75
C LEU A 56 12.37 17.34 4.27
N LEU A 57 11.42 16.81 5.05
CA LEU A 57 11.43 16.87 6.51
C LEU A 57 12.30 15.79 7.18
N GLY A 58 12.92 14.89 6.42
CA GLY A 58 13.98 14.01 6.90
C GLY A 58 13.61 13.24 8.17
N ASP A 59 12.83 12.18 8.02
CA ASP A 59 12.75 11.04 8.94
C ASP A 59 12.61 11.39 10.45
N LYS A 60 11.62 12.23 10.80
CA LYS A 60 11.02 12.08 12.14
C LYS A 60 10.04 10.91 12.09
N LYS A 61 10.57 9.69 12.22
CA LYS A 61 9.79 8.56 12.76
C LYS A 61 9.29 8.96 14.14
N ASN A 62 8.17 9.68 14.21
CA ASN A 62 7.29 9.60 15.36
C ASN A 62 6.64 8.23 15.29
N ASN A 63 7.43 7.23 15.69
CA ASN A 63 7.01 5.87 15.94
C ASN A 63 6.12 5.91 17.18
N THR A 64 4.94 6.51 17.08
CA THR A 64 3.85 6.16 18.00
C THR A 64 3.16 4.96 17.37
N GLN A 65 3.88 3.83 17.32
CA GLN A 65 3.26 2.53 17.11
C GLN A 65 2.38 2.25 18.32
N ILE A 66 1.10 2.62 18.22
CA ILE A 66 0.05 2.19 19.15
C ILE A 66 -0.40 0.76 18.80
N TYR A 67 0.07 0.21 17.67
CA TYR A 67 -0.33 -1.09 17.14
C TYR A 67 0.87 -2.03 17.08
N PRO A 68 0.72 -3.31 17.43
CA PRO A 68 1.80 -4.28 17.35
C PRO A 68 2.33 -4.37 15.91
N THR A 69 3.66 -4.37 15.78
CA THR A 69 4.33 -4.57 14.49
C THR A 69 4.39 -6.05 14.20
N LEU A 70 3.88 -6.47 13.04
CA LEU A 70 4.10 -7.82 12.53
C LEU A 70 5.58 -7.96 12.12
N GLU A 71 6.31 -8.81 12.82
CA GLU A 71 7.72 -9.13 12.55
C GLU A 71 7.90 -9.99 11.28
N ARG A 72 6.82 -10.45 10.65
CA ARG A 72 6.84 -11.24 9.41
C ARG A 72 5.94 -10.58 8.37
N GLU A 73 6.42 -10.47 7.14
CA GLU A 73 5.57 -10.09 6.01
C GLU A 73 4.43 -11.10 5.87
N HIS A 74 3.20 -10.63 6.08
CA HIS A 74 2.01 -11.45 5.90
C HIS A 74 1.76 -11.60 4.39
N CYS A 75 2.39 -12.60 3.78
CA CYS A 75 2.14 -12.97 2.39
C CYS A 75 0.92 -13.88 2.25
N VAL A 76 0.45 -14.44 3.37
CA VAL A 76 -0.67 -15.38 3.43
C VAL A 76 -1.85 -14.67 4.07
N GLY A 77 -3.01 -14.71 3.41
CA GLY A 77 -4.24 -14.08 3.89
C GLY A 77 -4.70 -14.60 5.26
N PRO A 78 -5.82 -14.09 5.79
CA PRO A 78 -6.34 -14.52 7.08
C PRO A 78 -6.45 -16.06 7.13
N ILE A 79 -5.78 -16.65 8.13
CA ILE A 79 -5.85 -18.08 8.39
C ILE A 79 -7.19 -18.33 9.07
N LEU A 80 -8.05 -19.12 8.41
CA LEU A 80 -9.34 -19.60 8.93
C LEU A 80 -9.14 -20.56 10.11
#